data_AF-A0A2M8DJ14-F1
#
_entry.id   AF-A0A2M8DJ14-F1
#
_cell.length_a   1.000
_cell.length_b   1.000
_cell.length_c   1.000
_cell.angle_alpha   90.00
_cell.angle_beta   90.00
_cell.angle_gamma   90.00
#
_symmetry.space_group_name_H-M   'P 1'
#
loop_
_entity.id
_entity.type
_entity.pdbx_description
1 polymer ?
#
loop_
_entity_poly.entity_id
_entity_poly.type
_entity_poly.pdbx_seq_one_letter_code
_entity_poly.pdbx_strand_id
1 'polypeptide(L)'
;MPSTSPERDARQRSVVPAGFSADEAFSRNIGLLTKREQAILGDKCVAIPGMGGVGGIHALTLARLGIGRFHLADADTFEFANFNRQIGANLATLDRPKVEVISEMIKGINPGARVTIFNDYIDATNVATFVADSDIVVDGLDFYAMAARRLLFTTAKKMGLYAITAGPIGFSCPMLIFSPDSMGFDDYFGFTDGQTDVQQRNRFAVGLTPRATHLPYLPLSTEIFEKAKGPSLALATNLCAGMVATEVIRILLNRGGIKAVPNWVQFDAYRRLYKKGYRMWGYRNPLQFFKIWYMDRRFH
;
A
#
# COMPACT_ATOMS: atom_id res chain seq x y z
N MET A 1 20.28 37.93 -10.91
CA MET A 1 21.22 36.87 -11.33
C MET A 1 20.87 35.61 -10.56
N PRO A 2 20.51 34.50 -11.22
CA PRO A 2 20.14 33.28 -10.53
C PRO A 2 21.41 32.48 -10.21
N SER A 3 21.67 32.23 -8.93
CA SER A 3 22.73 31.32 -8.48
C SER A 3 22.24 29.89 -8.60
N THR A 4 22.59 29.22 -9.69
CA THR A 4 22.52 27.77 -9.84
C THR A 4 23.63 27.14 -9.01
N SER A 5 23.30 26.45 -7.92
CA SER A 5 24.23 25.54 -7.24
C SER A 5 23.80 24.09 -7.55
N PRO A 6 24.55 23.31 -8.34
CA PRO A 6 24.24 21.92 -8.68
C PRO A 6 24.59 20.90 -7.56
N GLU A 7 24.89 21.35 -6.34
CA GLU A 7 25.62 20.53 -5.35
C GLU A 7 24.77 19.69 -4.38
N ARG A 8 23.43 19.68 -4.50
CA ARG A 8 22.59 18.85 -3.61
C ARG A 8 22.27 17.45 -4.14
N ASP A 9 22.65 17.13 -5.38
CA ASP A 9 22.24 15.88 -6.04
C ASP A 9 23.31 14.75 -5.98
N ALA A 10 24.40 14.96 -5.24
CA ALA A 10 25.58 14.08 -5.25
C ALA A 10 25.73 13.15 -4.02
N ARG A 11 24.80 13.15 -3.05
CA ARG A 11 24.94 12.37 -1.80
C ARG A 11 23.91 11.26 -1.65
N GLN A 12 24.02 10.21 -2.47
CA GLN A 12 23.66 8.83 -2.13
C GLN A 12 23.87 7.92 -3.37
N ARG A 13 25.11 7.81 -3.86
CA ARG A 13 25.45 6.64 -4.68
C ARG A 13 25.50 5.46 -3.73
N SER A 14 24.59 4.51 -3.90
CA SER A 14 24.58 3.26 -3.14
C SER A 14 25.91 2.53 -3.37
N VAL A 15 26.76 2.48 -2.35
CA VAL A 15 28.01 1.72 -2.42
C VAL A 15 27.64 0.26 -2.21
N VAL A 16 27.57 -0.50 -3.32
CA VAL A 16 27.35 -1.94 -3.26
C VAL A 16 28.55 -2.57 -2.53
N PRO A 17 28.35 -3.29 -1.40
CA PRO A 17 29.43 -3.88 -0.64
C PRO A 17 30.26 -4.84 -1.49
N ALA A 18 31.58 -4.87 -1.26
CA ALA A 18 32.46 -5.84 -1.87
C ALA A 18 31.98 -7.27 -1.53
N GLY A 19 31.75 -8.10 -2.55
CA GLY A 19 31.27 -9.47 -2.41
C GLY A 19 29.75 -9.65 -2.45
N PHE A 20 28.94 -8.60 -2.54
CA PHE A 20 27.50 -8.77 -2.80
C PHE A 20 27.26 -9.22 -4.24
N SER A 21 26.55 -10.35 -4.40
CA SER A 21 26.09 -10.86 -5.69
C SER A 21 24.57 -10.79 -5.79
N ALA A 22 24.05 -9.89 -6.63
CA ALA A 22 22.61 -9.80 -6.90
C ALA A 22 22.06 -11.10 -7.51
N ASP A 23 22.84 -11.73 -8.40
CA ASP A 23 22.49 -13.00 -9.03
C ASP A 23 22.32 -14.12 -7.99
N GLU A 24 23.17 -14.17 -6.98
CA GLU A 24 23.07 -15.15 -5.90
C GLU A 24 21.90 -14.82 -4.96
N ALA A 25 21.79 -13.55 -4.53
CA ALA A 25 20.76 -13.07 -3.61
C ALA A 25 19.33 -13.33 -4.12
N PHE A 26 19.10 -13.17 -5.43
CA PHE A 26 17.79 -13.39 -6.05
C PHE A 26 17.68 -14.73 -6.81
N SER A 27 18.69 -15.59 -6.72
CA SER A 27 18.73 -16.89 -7.44
C SER A 27 17.49 -17.76 -7.17
N ARG A 28 16.91 -17.69 -5.96
CA ARG A 28 15.72 -18.46 -5.57
C ARG A 28 14.40 -17.93 -6.14
N ASN A 29 14.39 -16.74 -6.72
CA ASN A 29 13.25 -16.26 -7.51
C ASN A 29 13.23 -16.91 -8.90
N ILE A 30 14.39 -17.35 -9.39
CA ILE A 30 14.55 -17.90 -10.74
C ILE A 30 13.86 -19.26 -10.83
N GLY A 31 13.07 -19.44 -11.90
CA GLY A 31 12.20 -20.60 -12.12
C GLY A 31 10.72 -20.25 -11.98
N LEU A 32 10.38 -19.33 -11.07
CA LEU A 32 9.08 -18.64 -11.05
C LEU A 32 9.14 -17.32 -11.83
N LEU A 33 10.28 -16.64 -11.74
CA LEU A 33 10.67 -15.53 -12.61
C LEU A 33 11.78 -16.01 -13.56
N THR A 34 11.79 -15.48 -14.78
CA THR A 34 12.94 -15.62 -15.66
C THR A 34 14.04 -14.63 -15.26
N LYS A 35 15.30 -14.88 -15.65
CA LYS A 35 16.39 -13.91 -15.45
C LYS A 35 16.08 -12.54 -16.08
N ARG A 36 15.42 -12.54 -17.24
CA ARG A 36 14.96 -11.33 -17.91
C ARG A 36 13.93 -10.57 -17.07
N GLU A 37 12.92 -11.25 -16.54
CA GLU A 37 11.93 -10.63 -15.67
C GLU A 37 12.56 -10.09 -14.39
N GLN A 38 13.51 -10.82 -13.79
CA GLN A 38 14.25 -10.36 -12.62
C GLN A 38 15.03 -9.06 -12.92
N ALA A 39 15.67 -8.97 -14.09
CA ALA A 39 16.33 -7.75 -14.55
C ALA A 39 15.33 -6.59 -14.77
N ILE A 40 14.17 -6.87 -15.40
CA ILE A 40 13.10 -5.88 -15.57
C ILE A 40 12.69 -5.30 -14.21
N LEU A 41 12.43 -6.15 -13.21
CA LEU A 41 12.04 -5.70 -11.85
C LEU A 41 13.12 -4.81 -11.23
N GLY A 42 14.40 -5.08 -11.49
CA GLY A 42 15.52 -4.25 -11.02
C GLY A 42 15.44 -2.79 -11.48
N ASP A 43 14.83 -2.52 -12.63
CA ASP A 43 14.67 -1.15 -13.15
C ASP A 43 13.35 -0.48 -12.71
N LYS A 44 12.44 -1.23 -12.09
CA LYS A 44 11.11 -0.74 -11.71
C LYS A 44 11.12 0.08 -10.42
N CYS A 45 10.27 1.10 -10.42
CA CYS A 45 10.04 2.00 -9.30
C CYS A 45 8.63 1.82 -8.72
N VAL A 46 8.56 1.64 -7.40
CA VAL A 46 7.31 1.54 -6.66
C VAL A 46 7.17 2.71 -5.69
N ALA A 47 6.03 3.40 -5.73
CA ALA A 47 5.70 4.48 -4.80
C ALA A 47 4.81 3.95 -3.68
N ILE A 48 5.26 4.09 -2.43
CA ILE A 48 4.59 3.56 -1.24
C ILE A 48 4.49 4.66 -0.17
N PRO A 49 3.32 5.29 0.00
CA PRO A 49 3.09 6.21 1.10
C PRO A 49 2.60 5.46 2.33
N GLY A 50 3.13 5.81 3.50
CA GLY A 50 2.91 5.17 4.79
C GLY A 50 3.80 3.94 5.01
N MET A 51 4.68 3.98 6.00
CA MET A 51 5.58 2.90 6.45
C MET A 51 5.07 2.20 7.71
N GLY A 52 3.76 2.27 7.94
CA GLY A 52 3.08 1.67 9.09
C GLY A 52 2.85 0.15 8.97
N GLY A 53 1.64 -0.29 9.29
CA GLY A 53 1.31 -1.72 9.41
C GLY A 53 1.60 -2.54 8.14
N VAL A 54 1.28 -2.01 6.95
CA VAL A 54 1.45 -2.74 5.68
C VAL A 54 2.54 -2.18 4.78
N GLY A 55 2.73 -0.86 4.70
CA GLY A 55 3.63 -0.29 3.70
C GLY A 55 5.10 -0.66 3.90
N GLY A 56 5.59 -0.72 5.15
CA GLY A 56 6.94 -1.20 5.43
C GLY A 56 7.16 -2.64 4.97
N ILE A 57 6.20 -3.54 5.24
CA ILE A 57 6.32 -4.94 4.80
C ILE A 57 6.12 -5.09 3.29
N HIS A 58 5.27 -4.27 2.64
CA HIS A 58 5.19 -4.19 1.19
C HIS A 58 6.55 -3.84 0.58
N ALA A 59 7.20 -2.79 1.08
CA ALA A 59 8.50 -2.34 0.59
C ALA A 59 9.56 -3.44 0.72
N LEU A 60 9.64 -4.10 1.88
CA LEU A 60 10.62 -5.17 2.12
C LEU A 60 10.34 -6.46 1.35
N THR A 61 9.07 -6.80 1.11
CA THR A 61 8.71 -7.93 0.25
C THR A 61 9.08 -7.63 -1.21
N LEU A 62 8.79 -6.42 -1.70
CA LEU A 62 9.15 -5.99 -3.06
C LEU A 62 10.67 -5.89 -3.26
N ALA A 63 11.43 -5.44 -2.25
CA ALA A 63 12.89 -5.44 -2.29
C ALA A 63 13.46 -6.86 -2.41
N ARG A 64 12.87 -7.84 -1.71
CA ARG A 64 13.25 -9.27 -1.82
C ARG A 64 12.88 -9.89 -3.17
N LEU A 65 11.89 -9.34 -3.86
CA LEU A 65 11.54 -9.71 -5.23
C LEU A 65 12.45 -9.03 -6.26
N GLY A 66 13.38 -8.19 -5.82
CA GLY A 66 14.36 -7.51 -6.65
C GLY A 66 13.85 -6.25 -7.34
N ILE A 67 12.78 -5.62 -6.82
CA ILE A 67 12.47 -4.24 -7.20
C ILE A 67 13.66 -3.35 -6.82
N GLY A 68 14.12 -2.51 -7.75
CA GLY A 68 15.34 -1.72 -7.57
C GLY A 68 15.11 -0.25 -7.21
N ARG A 69 13.90 0.30 -7.36
CA ARG A 69 13.63 1.70 -7.06
C ARG A 69 12.39 1.85 -6.17
N PHE A 70 12.48 2.74 -5.19
CA PHE A 70 11.42 2.99 -4.21
C PHE A 70 11.25 4.49 -3.97
N HIS A 71 10.02 4.98 -4.03
CA HIS A 71 9.64 6.26 -3.44
C HIS A 71 8.85 5.97 -2.16
N LEU A 72 9.38 6.38 -1.02
CA LEU A 72 8.77 6.11 0.29
C LEU A 72 8.42 7.43 0.96
N ALA A 73 7.23 7.50 1.55
CA ALA A 73 6.79 8.66 2.32
C ALA A 73 6.22 8.26 3.67
N ASP A 74 6.73 8.81 4.77
CA ASP A 74 6.18 8.68 6.12
C ASP A 74 6.83 9.73 7.02
N ALA A 75 6.04 10.39 7.87
CA ALA A 75 6.51 11.44 8.77
C ALA A 75 6.59 10.99 10.24
N ASP A 76 6.22 9.74 10.54
CA ASP A 76 6.20 9.22 11.90
C ASP A 76 7.56 8.59 12.29
N THR A 77 7.72 8.38 13.59
CA THR A 77 8.77 7.55 14.18
C THR A 77 8.19 6.23 14.71
N PHE A 78 9.04 5.24 14.99
CA PHE A 78 8.58 4.00 15.62
C PHE A 78 8.31 4.17 17.11
N GLU A 79 7.14 3.68 17.53
CA GLU A 79 6.69 3.66 18.93
C GLU A 79 6.45 2.21 19.41
N PHE A 80 6.37 2.00 20.73
CA PHE A 80 6.03 0.69 21.31
C PHE A 80 4.72 0.10 20.75
N ALA A 81 3.70 0.94 20.49
CA ALA A 81 2.44 0.51 19.91
C ALA A 81 2.56 -0.04 18.47
N ASN A 82 3.74 0.05 17.86
CA ASN A 82 4.02 -0.44 16.51
C ASN A 82 4.63 -1.85 16.52
N PHE A 83 5.21 -2.30 17.63
CA PHE A 83 5.96 -3.56 17.76
C PHE A 83 5.13 -4.79 17.37
N ASN A 84 3.82 -4.73 17.57
CA ASN A 84 2.93 -5.85 17.32
C ASN A 84 2.76 -6.21 15.83
N ARG A 85 3.11 -5.31 14.89
CA ARG A 85 2.80 -5.49 13.46
C ARG A 85 3.67 -4.74 12.45
N GLN A 86 4.39 -3.69 12.85
CA GLN A 86 5.20 -2.89 11.91
C GLN A 86 6.60 -3.48 11.83
N ILE A 87 7.01 -3.87 10.62
CA ILE A 87 8.20 -4.72 10.41
C ILE A 87 9.52 -4.08 10.87
N GLY A 88 9.60 -2.75 10.88
CA GLY A 88 10.77 -2.01 11.32
C GLY A 88 10.79 -1.69 12.82
N ALA A 89 9.71 -1.96 13.57
CA ALA A 89 9.60 -1.56 14.97
C ALA A 89 10.24 -2.60 15.92
N ASN A 90 11.30 -2.20 16.62
CA ASN A 90 11.97 -2.97 17.66
C ASN A 90 12.73 -2.03 18.63
N LEU A 91 13.36 -2.58 19.68
CA LEU A 91 14.08 -1.77 20.67
C LEU A 91 15.21 -0.92 20.07
N ALA A 92 15.89 -1.41 19.03
CA ALA A 92 17.00 -0.70 18.39
C ALA A 92 16.54 0.43 17.44
N THR A 93 15.23 0.49 17.15
CA THR A 93 14.65 1.42 16.18
C THR A 93 13.58 2.32 16.77
N LEU A 94 13.31 2.20 18.08
CA LEU A 94 12.43 3.09 18.82
C LEU A 94 12.84 4.56 18.61
N ASP A 95 11.86 5.43 18.44
CA ASP A 95 12.00 6.87 18.20
C ASP A 95 12.74 7.25 16.90
N ARG A 96 13.14 6.28 16.06
CA ARG A 96 13.73 6.55 14.75
C ARG A 96 12.64 6.77 13.69
N PRO A 97 12.88 7.64 12.69
CA PRO A 97 11.95 7.83 11.57
C PRO A 97 11.67 6.52 10.84
N LYS A 98 10.40 6.19 10.63
CA LYS A 98 9.99 4.92 10.01
C LYS A 98 10.59 4.79 8.60
N VAL A 99 10.52 5.86 7.82
CA VAL A 99 10.97 5.87 6.42
C VAL A 99 12.47 5.63 6.29
N GLU A 100 13.28 6.14 7.21
CA GLU A 100 14.73 5.94 7.21
C GLU A 100 15.08 4.50 7.55
N VAL A 101 14.47 3.95 8.61
CA VAL A 101 14.70 2.55 9.02
C VAL A 101 14.27 1.58 7.90
N ILE A 102 13.11 1.80 7.27
CA ILE A 102 12.69 0.94 6.16
C ILE A 102 13.64 1.09 4.95
N SER A 103 14.11 2.29 4.64
CA SER A 103 15.13 2.53 3.60
C SER A 103 16.44 1.77 3.89
N GLU A 104 16.92 1.80 5.14
CA GLU A 104 18.09 1.03 5.59
C GLU A 104 17.87 -0.48 5.42
N MET A 105 16.70 -0.98 5.82
CA MET A 105 16.35 -2.39 5.66
C MET A 105 16.27 -2.81 4.19
N ILE A 106 15.74 -1.96 3.29
CA ILE A 106 15.74 -2.22 1.85
C ILE A 106 17.17 -2.31 1.33
N LYS A 107 18.03 -1.34 1.69
CA LYS A 107 19.44 -1.32 1.26
C LYS A 107 20.24 -2.50 1.85
N GLY A 108 19.85 -3.00 3.02
CA GLY A 108 20.41 -4.21 3.61
C GLY A 108 20.03 -5.50 2.86
N ILE A 109 18.89 -5.50 2.17
CA ILE A 109 18.43 -6.63 1.33
C ILE A 109 19.01 -6.52 -0.08
N ASN A 110 18.90 -5.34 -0.68
CA ASN A 110 19.33 -5.03 -2.03
C ASN A 110 20.19 -3.76 -1.98
N PRO A 111 21.52 -3.88 -1.79
CA PRO A 111 22.41 -2.73 -1.75
C PRO A 111 22.44 -1.90 -3.04
N GLY A 112 21.97 -2.45 -4.17
CA GLY A 112 21.82 -1.72 -5.42
C GLY A 112 20.51 -0.91 -5.52
N ALA A 113 19.59 -1.07 -4.56
CA ALA A 113 18.31 -0.37 -4.59
C ALA A 113 18.48 1.14 -4.36
N ARG A 114 17.75 1.93 -5.14
CA ARG A 114 17.63 3.38 -5.00
C ARG A 114 16.35 3.70 -4.26
N VAL A 115 16.48 4.39 -3.13
CA VAL A 115 15.35 4.76 -2.27
C VAL A 115 15.30 6.28 -2.17
N THR A 116 14.26 6.88 -2.74
CA THR A 116 13.92 8.30 -2.58
C THR A 116 12.99 8.44 -1.39
N ILE A 117 13.42 9.22 -0.39
CA ILE A 117 12.67 9.46 0.83
C ILE A 117 11.95 10.79 0.74
N PHE A 118 10.66 10.78 1.06
CA PHE A 118 9.82 11.95 1.29
C PHE A 118 9.48 11.97 2.79
N ASN A 119 10.11 12.88 3.54
CA ASN A 119 9.98 12.92 5.02
C ASN A 119 8.67 13.51 5.54
N ASP A 120 7.70 13.73 4.65
CA ASP A 120 6.40 14.33 4.96
C ASP A 120 5.28 13.37 4.58
N TYR A 121 4.08 13.63 5.12
CA TYR A 121 2.88 13.00 4.59
C TYR A 121 2.63 13.45 3.14
N ILE A 122 1.93 12.62 2.38
CA ILE A 122 1.54 12.98 1.01
C ILE A 122 0.34 13.92 1.04
N ASP A 123 0.48 15.05 0.35
CA ASP A 123 -0.53 16.09 0.21
C ASP A 123 -0.56 16.67 -1.21
N ALA A 124 -1.39 17.69 -1.42
CA ALA A 124 -1.59 18.30 -2.74
C ALA A 124 -0.33 18.97 -3.31
N THR A 125 0.64 19.32 -2.47
CA THR A 125 1.87 20.00 -2.88
C THR A 125 2.94 19.02 -3.35
N ASN A 126 2.95 17.79 -2.83
CA ASN A 126 4.02 16.83 -3.10
C ASN A 126 3.57 15.56 -3.85
N VAL A 127 2.27 15.23 -3.91
CA VAL A 127 1.79 13.95 -4.46
C VAL A 127 2.24 13.71 -5.90
N ALA A 128 2.25 14.74 -6.74
CA ALA A 128 2.63 14.61 -8.15
C ALA A 128 4.11 14.24 -8.28
N THR A 129 4.98 14.89 -7.51
CA THR A 129 6.42 14.58 -7.44
C THR A 129 6.66 13.21 -6.80
N PHE A 130 5.87 12.84 -5.79
CA PHE A 130 5.98 11.57 -5.11
C PHE A 130 5.73 10.38 -6.04
N VAL A 131 4.69 10.45 -6.89
CA VAL A 131 4.39 9.38 -7.85
C VAL A 131 5.12 9.53 -9.19
N ALA A 132 5.86 10.63 -9.40
CA ALA A 132 6.64 10.83 -10.62
C ALA A 132 7.64 9.70 -10.83
N ASP A 133 7.86 9.31 -12.09
CA ASP A 133 8.79 8.26 -12.53
C ASP A 133 8.64 6.89 -11.84
N SER A 134 7.48 6.68 -11.21
CA SER A 134 7.08 5.40 -10.61
C SER A 134 6.32 4.57 -11.63
N ASP A 135 6.51 3.25 -11.62
CA ASP A 135 5.78 2.34 -12.50
C ASP A 135 4.44 1.89 -11.89
N ILE A 136 4.30 1.98 -10.56
CA ILE A 136 3.10 1.58 -9.83
C ILE A 136 3.04 2.23 -8.44
N VAL A 137 1.81 2.47 -7.95
CA VAL A 137 1.53 2.93 -6.59
C VAL A 137 1.02 1.78 -5.73
N VAL A 138 1.54 1.65 -4.52
CA VAL A 138 1.08 0.69 -3.51
C VAL A 138 0.67 1.45 -2.26
N ASP A 139 -0.62 1.40 -1.92
CA ASP A 139 -1.18 2.09 -0.76
C ASP A 139 -0.70 1.45 0.56
N GLY A 140 0.12 2.19 1.30
CA GLY A 140 0.52 1.87 2.67
C GLY A 140 -0.04 2.83 3.71
N LEU A 141 -0.96 3.72 3.31
CA LEU A 141 -1.47 4.79 4.17
C LEU A 141 -2.28 4.19 5.33
N ASP A 142 -2.34 4.94 6.42
CA ASP A 142 -3.20 4.58 7.53
C ASP A 142 -4.67 4.52 7.09
N PHE A 143 -5.45 3.61 7.67
CA PHE A 143 -6.86 3.39 7.33
C PHE A 143 -7.69 4.67 7.45
N TYR A 144 -7.31 5.59 8.33
CA TYR A 144 -8.02 6.84 8.61
C TYR A 144 -7.59 8.00 7.69
N ALA A 145 -6.49 7.87 6.95
CA ALA A 145 -5.95 8.91 6.08
C ALA A 145 -6.71 9.02 4.72
N MET A 146 -8.01 9.31 4.76
CA MET A 146 -8.86 9.34 3.57
C MET A 146 -8.51 10.46 2.59
N ALA A 147 -8.26 11.68 3.06
CA ALA A 147 -7.92 12.81 2.19
C ALA A 147 -6.67 12.53 1.34
N ALA A 148 -5.57 12.10 1.98
CA ALA A 148 -4.33 11.71 1.31
C ALA A 148 -4.55 10.54 0.34
N ARG A 149 -5.35 9.54 0.73
CA ARG A 149 -5.64 8.38 -0.13
C ARG A 149 -6.46 8.76 -1.38
N ARG A 150 -7.51 9.55 -1.24
CA ARG A 150 -8.30 10.05 -2.38
C ARG A 150 -7.41 10.81 -3.36
N LEU A 151 -6.55 11.67 -2.84
CA LEU A 151 -5.59 12.44 -3.62
C LEU A 151 -4.58 11.53 -4.35
N LEU A 152 -3.98 10.57 -3.65
CA LEU A 152 -3.01 9.62 -4.19
C LEU A 152 -3.60 8.84 -5.37
N PHE A 153 -4.76 8.20 -5.18
CA PHE A 153 -5.38 7.38 -6.22
C PHE A 153 -5.86 8.21 -7.41
N THR A 154 -6.37 9.42 -7.16
CA THR A 154 -6.75 10.34 -8.23
C THR A 154 -5.54 10.78 -9.05
N THR A 155 -4.42 11.07 -8.38
CA THR A 155 -3.17 11.47 -9.05
C THR A 155 -2.58 10.30 -9.83
N ALA A 156 -2.52 9.10 -9.25
CA ALA A 156 -2.03 7.89 -9.91
C ALA A 156 -2.82 7.62 -11.20
N LYS A 157 -4.15 7.72 -11.16
CA LYS A 157 -5.00 7.57 -12.35
C LYS A 157 -4.71 8.63 -13.42
N LYS A 158 -4.59 9.91 -13.03
CA LYS A 158 -4.24 11.01 -13.96
C LYS A 158 -2.88 10.79 -14.63
N MET A 159 -1.95 10.14 -13.94
CA MET A 159 -0.61 9.82 -14.44
C MET A 159 -0.54 8.48 -15.19
N GLY A 160 -1.67 7.81 -15.41
CA GLY A 160 -1.70 6.54 -16.12
C GLY A 160 -1.06 5.38 -15.34
N LEU A 161 -1.04 5.47 -14.00
CA LEU A 161 -0.45 4.45 -13.13
C LEU A 161 -1.52 3.49 -12.57
N TYR A 162 -1.09 2.26 -12.35
CA TYR A 162 -1.82 1.35 -11.47
C TYR A 162 -1.64 1.77 -10.01
N ALA A 163 -2.70 1.59 -9.21
CA ALA A 163 -2.67 1.78 -7.76
C ALA A 163 -3.35 0.60 -7.07
N ILE A 164 -2.67 -0.02 -6.10
CA ILE A 164 -3.19 -1.18 -5.35
C ILE A 164 -3.44 -0.77 -3.90
N THR A 165 -4.58 -1.15 -3.33
CA THR A 165 -4.83 -1.05 -1.89
C THR A 165 -5.19 -2.41 -1.31
N ALA A 166 -4.57 -2.73 -0.17
CA ALA A 166 -4.85 -3.93 0.60
C ALA A 166 -4.84 -3.59 2.09
N GLY A 167 -5.94 -3.87 2.78
CA GLY A 167 -6.12 -3.50 4.18
C GLY A 167 -6.12 -4.71 5.09
N PRO A 168 -5.31 -4.76 6.17
CA PRO A 168 -5.39 -5.84 7.14
C PRO A 168 -6.63 -5.62 8.01
N ILE A 169 -7.69 -6.43 7.79
CA ILE A 169 -8.93 -6.34 8.57
C ILE A 169 -9.16 -7.64 9.33
N GLY A 170 -8.92 -7.57 10.65
CA GLY A 170 -8.94 -8.73 11.52
C GLY A 170 -7.88 -9.76 11.09
N PHE A 171 -8.31 -10.96 10.68
CA PHE A 171 -7.43 -12.00 10.14
C PHE A 171 -7.50 -12.11 8.61
N SER A 172 -8.07 -11.09 7.96
CA SER A 172 -8.32 -11.06 6.52
C SER A 172 -7.55 -9.95 5.82
N CYS A 173 -7.37 -10.13 4.52
CA CYS A 173 -6.87 -9.11 3.61
C CYS A 173 -7.81 -8.97 2.40
N PRO A 174 -8.71 -7.97 2.39
CA PRO A 174 -9.25 -7.41 1.16
C PRO A 174 -8.18 -6.73 0.31
N MET A 175 -8.33 -6.81 -1.01
CA MET A 175 -7.48 -6.10 -1.96
C MET A 175 -8.29 -5.59 -3.16
N LEU A 176 -7.95 -4.39 -3.61
CA LEU A 176 -8.48 -3.74 -4.80
C LEU A 176 -7.33 -3.23 -5.66
N ILE A 177 -7.50 -3.32 -6.98
CA ILE A 177 -6.55 -2.83 -7.97
C ILE A 177 -7.26 -1.76 -8.79
N PHE A 178 -6.70 -0.56 -8.87
CA PHE A 178 -7.17 0.51 -9.73
C PHE A 178 -6.19 0.60 -10.91
N SER A 179 -6.70 0.36 -12.11
CA SER A 179 -5.95 0.59 -13.35
C SER A 179 -6.28 1.98 -13.91
N PRO A 180 -5.45 2.50 -14.84
CA PRO A 180 -5.72 3.77 -15.52
C PRO A 180 -7.12 3.83 -16.14
N ASP A 181 -7.53 2.73 -16.76
CA ASP A 181 -8.81 2.62 -17.48
C ASP A 181 -9.99 2.16 -16.61
N SER A 182 -9.75 1.87 -15.33
CA SER A 182 -10.81 1.42 -14.42
C SER A 182 -11.61 2.61 -13.86
N MET A 183 -12.68 2.33 -13.10
CA MET A 183 -13.41 3.38 -12.40
C MET A 183 -12.52 4.13 -11.39
N GLY A 184 -12.80 5.42 -11.16
CA GLY A 184 -12.04 6.21 -10.19
C GLY A 184 -12.19 5.70 -8.76
N PHE A 185 -11.24 6.06 -7.89
CA PHE A 185 -11.30 5.73 -6.46
C PHE A 185 -12.55 6.31 -5.80
N ASP A 186 -12.80 7.60 -6.02
CA ASP A 186 -14.00 8.27 -5.52
C ASP A 186 -15.28 7.68 -6.11
N ASP A 187 -15.30 7.32 -7.40
CA ASP A 187 -16.44 6.65 -8.03
C ASP A 187 -16.70 5.25 -7.46
N TYR A 188 -15.64 4.53 -7.10
CA TYR A 188 -15.78 3.20 -6.51
C TYR A 188 -16.40 3.37 -5.12
N PHE A 189 -15.82 4.17 -4.24
CA PHE A 189 -16.30 4.28 -2.85
C PHE A 189 -17.49 5.22 -2.66
N GLY A 190 -17.79 6.08 -3.63
CA GLY A 190 -18.81 7.13 -3.53
C GLY A 190 -18.36 8.27 -2.62
N PHE A 191 -17.11 8.69 -2.72
CA PHE A 191 -16.59 9.82 -1.95
C PHE A 191 -17.01 11.17 -2.54
N THR A 192 -17.31 12.13 -1.66
CA THR A 192 -17.64 13.51 -2.01
C THR A 192 -17.13 14.45 -0.92
N ASP A 193 -16.76 15.69 -1.28
CA ASP A 193 -16.08 16.61 -0.36
C ASP A 193 -16.94 17.09 0.83
N GLY A 194 -18.27 16.93 0.78
CA GLY A 194 -19.17 17.27 1.90
C GLY A 194 -19.36 16.18 2.96
N GLN A 195 -18.65 15.04 2.86
CA GLN A 195 -18.82 13.92 3.79
C GLN A 195 -17.97 14.06 5.05
N THR A 196 -18.54 13.71 6.21
CA THR A 196 -17.79 13.63 7.47
C THR A 196 -16.75 12.50 7.42
N ASP A 197 -15.73 12.57 8.29
CA ASP A 197 -14.73 11.50 8.41
C ASP A 197 -15.35 10.14 8.68
N VAL A 198 -16.40 10.09 9.51
CA VAL A 198 -17.14 8.86 9.82
C VAL A 198 -17.79 8.28 8.57
N GLN A 199 -18.48 9.11 7.77
CA GLN A 199 -19.11 8.68 6.52
C GLN A 199 -18.08 8.17 5.51
N GLN A 200 -16.92 8.85 5.40
CA GLN A 200 -15.85 8.40 4.52
C GLN A 200 -15.30 7.03 4.98
N ARG A 201 -15.11 6.83 6.28
CA ARG A 201 -14.65 5.54 6.83
C ARG A 201 -15.66 4.42 6.61
N ASN A 202 -16.94 4.67 6.81
CA ASN A 202 -18.01 3.70 6.56
C ASN A 202 -17.99 3.26 5.09
N ARG A 203 -17.90 4.20 4.16
CA ARG A 203 -17.79 3.93 2.72
C ARG A 203 -16.56 3.12 2.38
N PHE A 204 -15.40 3.51 2.92
CA PHE A 204 -14.16 2.79 2.71
C PHE A 204 -14.27 1.34 3.21
N ALA A 205 -14.74 1.13 4.45
CA ALA A 205 -14.90 -0.20 5.04
C ALA A 205 -15.82 -1.10 4.20
N VAL A 206 -17.00 -0.60 3.81
CA VAL A 206 -17.97 -1.35 2.99
C VAL A 206 -17.40 -1.65 1.60
N GLY A 207 -16.78 -0.66 0.96
CA GLY A 207 -16.25 -0.80 -0.39
C GLY A 207 -15.03 -1.72 -0.48
N LEU A 208 -14.18 -1.70 0.56
CA LEU A 208 -12.98 -2.53 0.65
C LEU A 208 -13.34 -3.97 1.01
N THR A 209 -14.38 -4.17 1.83
CA THR A 209 -14.84 -5.51 2.24
C THR A 209 -16.30 -5.79 1.86
N PRO A 210 -16.63 -5.94 0.57
CA PRO A 210 -18.01 -6.13 0.12
C PRO A 210 -18.72 -7.34 0.75
N ARG A 211 -17.96 -8.36 1.19
CA ARG A 211 -18.48 -9.55 1.88
C ARG A 211 -18.23 -9.58 3.39
N ALA A 212 -17.42 -8.65 3.91
CA ALA A 212 -17.17 -8.45 5.33
C ALA A 212 -16.94 -9.77 6.09
N THR A 213 -16.04 -10.63 5.58
CA THR A 213 -15.84 -11.98 6.13
C THR A 213 -15.37 -11.97 7.59
N HIS A 214 -14.80 -10.85 8.04
CA HIS A 214 -14.27 -10.66 9.38
C HIS A 214 -15.31 -10.39 10.46
N LEU A 215 -16.55 -10.01 10.11
CA LEU A 215 -17.57 -9.62 11.09
C LEU A 215 -17.88 -10.67 12.18
N PRO A 216 -17.81 -11.99 11.95
CA PRO A 216 -18.06 -12.96 13.02
C PRO A 216 -17.05 -12.93 14.18
N TYR A 217 -15.87 -12.34 14.00
CA TYR A 217 -14.82 -12.31 15.02
C TYR A 217 -14.26 -10.91 15.29
N LEU A 218 -14.54 -9.93 14.43
CA LEU A 218 -14.19 -8.54 14.64
C LEU A 218 -15.44 -7.78 15.07
N PRO A 219 -15.60 -7.48 16.38
CA PRO A 219 -16.78 -6.78 16.86
C PRO A 219 -16.85 -5.38 16.25
N LEU A 220 -18.02 -5.01 15.75
CA LEU A 220 -18.32 -3.63 15.37
C LEU A 220 -18.71 -2.84 16.63
N SER A 221 -17.73 -2.51 17.47
CA SER A 221 -17.94 -1.63 18.62
C SER A 221 -17.73 -0.17 18.26
N THR A 222 -18.49 0.73 18.88
CA THR A 222 -18.30 2.18 18.74
C THR A 222 -16.88 2.59 19.10
N GLU A 223 -16.28 1.97 20.11
CA GLU A 223 -14.89 2.27 20.52
C GLU A 223 -13.85 2.08 19.39
N ILE A 224 -14.02 1.09 18.51
CA ILE A 224 -13.12 0.89 17.37
C ILE A 224 -13.23 2.04 16.36
N PHE A 225 -14.45 2.55 16.16
CA PHE A 225 -14.73 3.66 15.24
C PHE A 225 -14.44 5.04 15.84
N GLU A 226 -14.65 5.21 17.15
CA GLU A 226 -14.46 6.46 17.91
C GLU A 226 -12.99 6.74 18.17
N LYS A 227 -12.22 5.71 18.58
CA LYS A 227 -10.79 5.90 18.93
C LYS A 227 -9.87 5.93 17.71
N ALA A 228 -10.41 5.76 16.50
CA ALA A 228 -9.64 5.65 15.25
C ALA A 228 -8.43 4.69 15.37
N LYS A 229 -8.60 3.60 16.13
CA LYS A 229 -7.56 2.60 16.41
C LYS A 229 -8.21 1.22 16.38
N GLY A 230 -8.21 0.60 15.21
CA GLY A 230 -8.72 -0.76 15.03
C GLY A 230 -7.68 -1.81 15.43
N PRO A 231 -8.09 -2.97 15.96
CA PRO A 231 -7.16 -4.06 16.23
C PRO A 231 -6.53 -4.52 14.91
N SER A 232 -5.21 -4.74 14.94
CA SER A 232 -4.44 -5.14 13.77
C SER A 232 -3.35 -6.12 14.17
N LEU A 233 -3.16 -7.16 13.37
CA LEU A 233 -2.27 -8.28 13.64
C LEU A 233 -1.20 -8.39 12.55
N ALA A 234 0.02 -8.73 12.95
CA ALA A 234 1.14 -8.97 12.03
C ALA A 234 0.80 -10.01 10.93
N LEU A 235 0.01 -11.05 11.25
CA LEU A 235 -0.36 -12.06 10.25
C LEU A 235 -1.14 -11.47 9.07
N ALA A 236 -2.02 -10.50 9.34
CA ALA A 236 -2.85 -9.90 8.30
C ALA A 236 -2.03 -8.92 7.45
N THR A 237 -1.06 -8.23 8.06
CA THR A 237 -0.13 -7.36 7.31
C THR A 237 0.78 -8.18 6.40
N ASN A 238 1.30 -9.31 6.87
CA ASN A 238 2.05 -10.29 6.07
C ASN A 238 1.23 -10.83 4.89
N LEU A 239 -0.03 -11.19 5.15
CA LEU A 239 -0.92 -11.66 4.10
C LEU A 239 -1.12 -10.60 3.01
N CYS A 240 -1.34 -9.35 3.40
CA CYS A 240 -1.47 -8.26 2.45
C CYS A 240 -0.20 -8.05 1.63
N ALA A 241 1.00 -8.15 2.23
CA ALA A 241 2.23 -8.08 1.46
C ALA A 241 2.36 -9.17 0.39
N GLY A 242 2.01 -10.42 0.71
CA GLY A 242 2.01 -11.48 -0.30
C GLY A 242 1.02 -11.22 -1.44
N MET A 243 -0.20 -10.81 -1.11
CA MET A 243 -1.25 -10.53 -2.11
C MET A 243 -0.88 -9.33 -3.01
N VAL A 244 -0.44 -8.22 -2.42
CA VAL A 244 -0.03 -7.01 -3.14
C VAL A 244 1.17 -7.29 -4.03
N ALA A 245 2.22 -7.90 -3.49
CA ALA A 245 3.44 -8.18 -4.25
C ALA A 245 3.17 -9.10 -5.46
N THR A 246 2.23 -10.04 -5.33
CA THR A 246 1.78 -10.89 -6.44
C THR A 246 1.21 -10.04 -7.57
N GLU A 247 0.32 -9.09 -7.29
CA GLU A 247 -0.28 -8.24 -8.31
C GLU A 247 0.70 -7.21 -8.87
N VAL A 248 1.60 -6.67 -8.04
CA VAL A 248 2.70 -5.79 -8.49
C VAL A 248 3.55 -6.50 -9.56
N ILE A 249 4.01 -7.72 -9.30
CA ILE A 249 4.79 -8.50 -10.28
C ILE A 249 3.98 -8.73 -11.56
N ARG A 250 2.71 -9.12 -11.44
CA ARG A 250 1.87 -9.38 -12.61
C ARG A 250 1.70 -8.14 -13.48
N ILE A 251 1.56 -6.96 -12.88
CA ILE A 251 1.43 -5.69 -13.59
C ILE A 251 2.77 -5.31 -14.23
N LEU A 252 3.85 -5.25 -13.45
CA LEU A 252 5.15 -4.77 -13.90
C LEU A 252 5.80 -5.64 -14.98
N LEU A 253 5.51 -6.95 -14.95
CA LEU A 253 5.97 -7.92 -15.96
C LEU A 253 4.97 -8.15 -17.08
N ASN A 254 3.83 -7.46 -17.07
CA ASN A 254 2.75 -7.62 -18.06
C ASN A 254 2.29 -9.08 -18.24
N ARG A 255 2.11 -9.82 -17.14
CA ARG A 255 1.67 -11.23 -17.15
C ARG A 255 0.15 -11.41 -17.37
N GLY A 256 -0.57 -10.32 -17.63
CA GLY A 256 -2.00 -10.33 -17.95
C GLY A 256 -2.93 -10.78 -16.81
N GLY A 257 -4.23 -10.80 -17.12
CA GLY A 257 -5.28 -11.27 -16.20
C GLY A 257 -5.52 -10.36 -14.98
N ILE A 258 -5.07 -9.10 -15.03
CA ILE A 258 -5.29 -8.13 -13.95
C ILE A 258 -6.80 -7.88 -13.81
N LYS A 259 -7.30 -8.00 -12.58
CA LYS A 259 -8.71 -7.79 -12.25
C LYS A 259 -8.84 -6.48 -11.49
N ALA A 260 -8.79 -5.38 -12.24
CA ALA A 260 -9.04 -4.05 -11.70
C ALA A 260 -10.49 -3.88 -11.23
N VAL A 261 -10.75 -2.86 -10.42
CA VAL A 261 -12.08 -2.48 -9.98
C VAL A 261 -13.02 -2.34 -11.19
N PRO A 262 -14.29 -2.80 -11.09
CA PRO A 262 -14.99 -3.14 -9.85
C PRO A 262 -14.84 -4.60 -9.39
N ASN A 263 -13.86 -5.34 -9.91
CA ASN A 263 -13.50 -6.63 -9.30
C ASN A 263 -12.90 -6.39 -7.90
N TRP A 264 -13.16 -7.33 -6.99
CA TRP A 264 -12.62 -7.30 -5.64
C TRP A 264 -12.28 -8.71 -5.16
N VAL A 265 -11.31 -8.80 -4.25
CA VAL A 265 -10.96 -10.05 -3.58
C VAL A 265 -10.80 -9.80 -2.08
N GLN A 266 -11.09 -10.81 -1.27
CA GLN A 266 -10.83 -10.85 0.16
C GLN A 266 -10.44 -12.26 0.55
N PHE A 267 -9.27 -12.42 1.14
CA PHE A 267 -8.85 -13.68 1.75
C PHE A 267 -8.91 -13.57 3.27
N ASP A 268 -9.66 -14.45 3.92
CA ASP A 268 -9.79 -14.56 5.36
C ASP A 268 -9.09 -15.84 5.82
N ALA A 269 -7.89 -15.70 6.37
CA ALA A 269 -7.07 -16.84 6.74
C ALA A 269 -7.66 -17.59 7.94
N TYR A 270 -8.24 -16.88 8.91
CA TYR A 270 -8.84 -17.47 10.11
C TYR A 270 -10.03 -18.35 9.77
N ARG A 271 -10.92 -17.87 8.89
CA ARG A 271 -12.08 -18.64 8.44
C ARG A 271 -11.78 -19.57 7.26
N ARG A 272 -10.57 -19.49 6.69
CA ARG A 272 -10.15 -20.21 5.46
C ARG A 272 -11.07 -19.89 4.28
N LEU A 273 -11.49 -18.63 4.13
CA LEU A 273 -12.39 -18.20 3.08
C LEU A 273 -11.68 -17.30 2.07
N TYR A 274 -11.66 -17.74 0.82
CA TYR A 274 -11.33 -16.86 -0.29
C TYR A 274 -12.62 -16.42 -0.98
N LYS A 275 -12.89 -15.11 -0.98
CA LYS A 275 -14.04 -14.51 -1.67
C LYS A 275 -13.54 -13.55 -2.74
N LYS A 276 -14.18 -13.60 -3.90
CA LYS A 276 -14.00 -12.66 -4.99
C LYS A 276 -15.35 -12.29 -5.57
N GLY A 277 -15.44 -11.15 -6.24
CA GLY A 277 -16.67 -10.74 -6.91
C GLY A 277 -16.48 -9.55 -7.82
N TYR A 278 -17.59 -9.14 -8.42
CA TYR A 278 -17.67 -7.99 -9.31
C TYR A 278 -18.76 -7.06 -8.79
N ARG A 279 -18.42 -5.78 -8.58
CA ARG A 279 -19.31 -4.80 -7.95
C ARG A 279 -19.81 -3.79 -8.97
N MET A 280 -20.74 -4.22 -9.82
CA MET A 280 -21.32 -3.38 -10.87
C MET A 280 -21.78 -2.03 -10.29
N TRP A 281 -21.35 -0.93 -10.92
CA TRP A 281 -21.60 0.47 -10.52
C TRP A 281 -20.98 0.93 -9.19
N GLY A 282 -20.01 0.20 -8.63
CA GLY A 282 -19.30 0.62 -7.42
C GLY A 282 -20.22 0.78 -6.21
N TYR A 283 -20.19 1.94 -5.56
CA TYR A 283 -21.04 2.24 -4.40
C TYR A 283 -22.53 2.28 -4.74
N ARG A 284 -22.91 2.53 -6.01
CA ARG A 284 -24.30 2.59 -6.47
C ARG A 284 -24.95 1.21 -6.59
N ASN A 285 -24.19 0.14 -6.39
CA ASN A 285 -24.74 -1.19 -6.27
C ASN A 285 -25.78 -1.24 -5.13
N PRO A 286 -27.03 -1.70 -5.36
CA PRO A 286 -28.11 -1.59 -4.37
C PRO A 286 -27.77 -2.18 -3.00
N LEU A 287 -27.08 -3.33 -2.95
CA LEU A 287 -26.67 -3.97 -1.70
C LEU A 287 -25.61 -3.15 -0.96
N GLN A 288 -24.73 -2.47 -1.68
CA GLN A 288 -23.64 -1.68 -1.10
C GLN A 288 -24.14 -0.33 -0.64
N PHE A 289 -25.00 0.30 -1.44
CA PHE A 289 -25.73 1.50 -1.05
C PHE A 289 -26.49 1.28 0.25
N PHE A 290 -27.23 0.18 0.37
CA PHE A 290 -27.95 -0.17 1.60
C PHE A 290 -27.01 -0.36 2.80
N LYS A 291 -25.86 -1.02 2.60
CA LYS A 291 -24.86 -1.20 3.67
C LYS A 291 -24.26 0.12 4.14
N ILE A 292 -23.90 1.01 3.21
CA ILE A 292 -23.37 2.34 3.52
C ILE A 292 -24.43 3.12 4.31
N TRP A 293 -25.67 3.17 3.81
CA TRP A 293 -26.79 3.82 4.50
C TRP A 293 -27.00 3.29 5.91
N TYR A 294 -26.93 1.96 6.09
CA TYR A 294 -27.07 1.34 7.42
C TYR A 294 -25.91 1.71 8.35
N MET A 295 -24.67 1.68 7.85
CA MET A 295 -23.50 2.05 8.63
C MET A 295 -23.52 3.53 9.02
N ASP A 296 -23.89 4.42 8.09
CA ASP A 296 -24.03 5.84 8.36
C ASP A 296 -25.07 6.07 9.46
N ARG A 297 -26.24 5.41 9.41
CA ARG A 297 -27.27 5.53 10.47
C ARG A 297 -26.83 5.00 11.83
N ARG A 298 -26.00 3.96 11.85
CA ARG A 298 -25.58 3.30 13.09
C ARG A 298 -24.39 3.99 13.74
N PHE A 299 -23.50 4.56 12.94
CA PHE A 299 -22.26 5.20 13.34
C PHE A 299 -22.27 6.59 12.70
N HIS A 300 -22.89 7.56 13.39
CA HIS A 300 -22.98 8.96 12.99
C HIS A 300 -21.95 9.80 13.77
#